data_AF-X6LCE8-F1
#
_entry.id   AF-X6LCE8-F1
#
_cell.length_a   1.000
_cell.length_b   1.000
_cell.length_c   1.000
_cell.angle_alpha   90.00
_cell.angle_beta   90.00
_cell.angle_gamma   90.00
#
_symmetry.space_group_name_H-M   'P 1'
#
loop_
_entity.id
_entity.type
_entity.pdbx_description
1 polymer ?
#
loop_
_entity_poly.entity_id
_entity_poly.type
_entity_poly.pdbx_seq_one_letter_code
_entity_poly.pdbx_strand_id
1 'polypeptide(L)'
;MLKKIKMIKFRMRYKIAIAFVFFDFYYVIMLHMSIPFFYLQKPKDSERVNAEDKSKLDELEQKEEEKVVGEIKPGINLLGYCTHETCLSAKEKFYVWVNIGFGDISLTSDNTLYHCPECLHLSVTSIARVKFFNSEYFIYINNNPVQIKKNDCEGTYLIKPGLTYSLKAERIRQRATSIGDLIIRSEAAMNSEEVLNLVAELQKYMITVAKPPKVKDMKRLLEKIKSDYGGNFNRVFDVGRFTILCDNCVKLQTALNVIKKANKFNLIVSEDKDFFNNHSMTHYRIHNIRLYVPKYDVYVEMQATLKHYSLLEPYSVIENSKLSHLFYRLMRNWIPRDVAEEDLNQAGWDTLTKINDVAFEWMHMIAIKKLSSRYKPHREIGILRPQQLSQKTEEEIAQNKSLQMAHFVYVQLCTFIPKKKKGKAIYFILYNYYKQYIIGDKNPASCADFALLLQESRQQEMEKDIAISQARETYIPLQANNYAHMDGDNNEKEITYDCHQHVIEFLKEKKDEKQEEKIEQQQLYKRKVMIIQGKSGSGKSIFCRHLEETLWNNYKSDSKQPIPFTFHF
;
A
#
# COMPACT_ATOMS: atom_id res chain seq x y z
N MET A 1 -1.33 40.86 -33.92
CA MET A 1 -0.14 39.97 -33.99
C MET A 1 1.03 40.42 -33.09
N LEU A 2 1.44 41.70 -33.10
CA LEU A 2 2.54 42.23 -32.26
C LEU A 2 2.39 42.00 -30.74
N LYS A 3 1.18 42.10 -30.16
CA LYS A 3 0.93 41.84 -28.73
C LYS A 3 1.21 40.37 -28.34
N LYS A 4 0.92 39.41 -29.24
CA LYS A 4 1.18 37.98 -29.01
C LYS A 4 2.68 37.68 -29.00
N ILE A 5 3.45 38.32 -29.87
CA ILE A 5 4.92 38.16 -29.95
C ILE A 5 5.61 38.76 -28.71
N LYS A 6 5.16 39.94 -28.23
CA LYS A 6 5.70 40.53 -26.98
C LYS A 6 5.45 39.63 -25.75
N MET A 7 4.27 39.01 -25.67
CA MET A 7 3.91 38.11 -24.57
C MET A 7 4.72 36.80 -24.58
N ILE A 8 5.04 36.26 -25.77
CA ILE A 8 5.90 35.07 -25.91
C ILE A 8 7.35 35.39 -25.50
N LYS A 9 7.90 36.54 -25.95
CA LYS A 9 9.24 36.98 -25.53
C LYS A 9 9.33 37.20 -24.02
N PHE A 10 8.29 37.74 -23.39
CA PHE A 10 8.23 37.92 -21.94
C PHE A 10 8.22 36.56 -21.20
N ARG A 11 7.41 35.60 -21.65
CA ARG A 11 7.36 34.25 -21.06
C ARG A 11 8.68 33.48 -21.23
N MET A 12 9.39 33.64 -22.34
CA MET A 12 10.72 33.04 -22.52
C MET A 12 11.76 33.64 -21.56
N ARG A 13 11.83 34.97 -21.44
CA ARG A 13 12.76 35.63 -20.52
C ARG A 13 12.51 35.25 -19.06
N TYR A 14 11.24 35.11 -18.68
CA TYR A 14 10.87 34.68 -17.33
C TYR A 14 11.29 33.22 -17.05
N LYS A 15 11.14 32.30 -18.02
CA LYS A 15 11.60 30.91 -17.87
C LYS A 15 13.12 30.79 -17.79
N ILE A 16 13.86 31.60 -18.56
CA ILE A 16 15.32 31.62 -18.52
C ILE A 16 15.81 32.18 -17.18
N ALA A 17 15.21 33.25 -16.67
CA ALA A 17 15.56 33.82 -15.37
C ALA A 17 15.34 32.83 -14.21
N ILE A 18 14.23 32.07 -14.25
CA ILE A 18 13.97 31.02 -13.25
C ILE A 18 15.02 29.90 -13.32
N ALA A 19 15.42 29.48 -14.53
CA ALA A 19 16.43 28.44 -14.69
C ALA A 19 17.81 28.85 -14.11
N PHE A 20 18.20 30.12 -14.26
CA PHE A 20 19.44 30.64 -13.66
C PHE A 20 19.39 30.66 -12.13
N VAL A 21 18.26 31.06 -11.53
CA VAL A 21 18.10 31.05 -10.06
C VAL A 21 18.18 29.63 -9.50
N PHE A 22 17.63 28.63 -10.19
CA PHE A 22 17.73 27.23 -9.77
C PHE A 22 19.16 26.67 -9.93
N PHE A 23 19.89 27.10 -10.97
CA PHE A 23 21.26 26.66 -11.20
C PHE A 23 22.22 27.21 -10.13
N ASP A 24 22.10 28.49 -9.78
CA ASP A 24 22.92 29.10 -8.74
C ASP A 24 22.61 28.52 -7.35
N PHE A 25 21.34 28.24 -7.05
CA PHE A 25 20.95 27.62 -5.78
C PHE A 25 21.47 26.18 -5.65
N TYR A 26 21.48 25.43 -6.76
CA TYR A 26 22.05 24.08 -6.80
C TYR A 26 23.57 24.08 -6.60
N TYR A 27 24.27 25.06 -7.19
CA TYR A 27 25.72 25.20 -7.05
C TYR A 27 26.15 25.55 -5.62
N VAL A 28 25.39 26.42 -4.93
CA VAL A 28 25.64 26.79 -3.52
C VAL A 28 25.42 25.60 -2.57
N ILE A 29 24.40 24.76 -2.83
CA ILE A 29 24.16 23.53 -2.04
C ILE A 29 25.31 22.53 -2.23
N MET A 30 25.82 22.35 -3.45
CA MET A 30 26.94 21.44 -3.73
C MET A 30 28.26 21.93 -3.10
N LEU A 31 28.48 23.25 -3.02
CA LEU A 31 29.66 23.82 -2.35
C LEU A 31 29.63 23.60 -0.83
N HIS A 32 28.46 23.62 -0.20
CA HIS A 32 28.33 23.41 1.24
C HIS A 32 28.40 21.94 1.69
N MET A 33 28.23 20.99 0.79
CA MET A 33 28.34 19.55 1.08
C MET A 33 29.78 19.02 0.99
N SER A 34 30.76 19.88 0.67
CA SER A 34 32.15 19.50 0.38
C SER A 34 33.16 19.84 1.50
N ILE A 35 32.72 20.18 2.72
CA ILE A 35 33.62 20.50 3.84
C ILE A 35 33.84 19.24 4.71
N PRO A 36 35.06 18.66 4.76
CA PRO A 36 35.36 17.55 5.65
C PRO A 36 35.48 18.05 7.10
N PHE A 37 34.57 17.59 7.96
CA PHE A 37 34.56 17.86 9.39
C PHE A 37 35.66 17.03 10.08
N PHE A 38 36.81 17.66 10.33
CA PHE A 38 37.86 17.11 11.19
C PHE A 38 37.63 17.50 12.66
N TYR A 39 38.05 16.59 13.55
CA TYR A 39 38.15 16.65 15.02
C TYR A 39 36.92 16.32 15.88
N LEU A 40 37.01 15.15 16.53
CA LEU A 40 36.75 14.98 17.97
C LEU A 40 37.63 13.84 18.52
N GLN A 41 38.59 14.23 19.37
CA GLN A 41 39.48 13.33 20.12
C GLN A 41 38.69 12.50 21.14
N LYS A 42 39.10 11.23 21.32
CA LYS A 42 38.72 10.38 22.46
C LYS A 42 39.87 10.33 23.49
N PRO A 43 39.56 10.24 24.80
CA PRO A 43 40.55 9.91 25.82
C PRO A 43 40.85 8.40 25.86
N LYS A 44 42.08 8.08 26.29
CA LYS A 44 42.66 6.74 26.47
C LYS A 44 42.49 6.23 27.92
N ASP A 45 42.73 4.92 28.04
CA ASP A 45 42.98 4.07 29.23
C ASP A 45 41.75 3.25 29.66
N SER A 46 41.82 1.94 29.95
CA SER A 46 42.90 0.94 29.96
C SER A 46 42.24 -0.46 30.00
N GLU A 47 42.72 -1.43 29.22
CA GLU A 47 42.88 -2.86 29.60
C GLU A 47 43.32 -3.67 28.37
N ARG A 48 44.63 -3.93 28.32
CA ARG A 48 45.28 -4.84 27.36
C ARG A 48 45.59 -6.12 28.10
N VAL A 49 45.13 -7.26 27.60
CA VAL A 49 45.96 -8.34 27.02
C VAL A 49 45.00 -9.22 26.19
N ASN A 50 45.32 -9.46 24.91
CA ASN A 50 44.61 -10.26 23.86
C ASN A 50 43.85 -9.53 22.72
N ALA A 51 43.88 -8.19 22.63
CA ALA A 51 43.16 -7.44 21.58
C ALA A 51 44.02 -7.00 20.36
N GLU A 52 45.35 -7.11 20.41
CA GLU A 52 46.23 -6.46 19.42
C GLU A 52 46.32 -7.16 18.06
N ASP A 53 46.12 -8.48 17.97
CA ASP A 53 46.16 -9.19 16.67
C ASP A 53 44.85 -9.06 15.89
N LYS A 54 43.71 -8.90 16.58
CA LYS A 54 42.41 -8.70 15.93
C LYS A 54 42.27 -7.26 15.42
N SER A 55 42.77 -6.27 16.17
CA SER A 55 42.67 -4.86 15.76
C SER A 55 43.56 -4.50 14.57
N LYS A 56 44.70 -5.18 14.39
CA LYS A 56 45.57 -4.98 13.20
C LYS A 56 44.98 -5.59 11.93
N LEU A 57 44.26 -6.71 12.04
CA LEU A 57 43.54 -7.31 10.92
C LEU A 57 42.37 -6.42 10.49
N ASP A 58 41.58 -5.94 11.46
CA ASP A 58 40.44 -5.03 11.23
C ASP A 58 40.87 -3.67 10.61
N GLU A 59 42.02 -3.10 11.01
CA GLU A 59 42.58 -1.87 10.42
C GLU A 59 43.09 -2.06 8.97
N LEU A 60 43.57 -3.27 8.63
CA LEU A 60 43.99 -3.61 7.27
C LEU A 60 42.79 -3.87 6.35
N GLU A 61 41.74 -4.51 6.87
CA GLU A 61 40.47 -4.72 6.17
C GLU A 61 39.80 -3.38 5.82
N GLN A 62 39.78 -2.42 6.75
CA GLN A 62 39.19 -1.08 6.50
C GLN A 62 39.89 -0.27 5.40
N LYS A 63 41.21 -0.40 5.24
CA LYS A 63 41.96 0.32 4.17
C LYS A 63 41.77 -0.29 2.79
N GLU A 64 41.46 -1.58 2.71
CA GLU A 64 41.18 -2.27 1.44
C GLU A 64 39.72 -2.11 0.98
N GLU A 65 38.78 -1.91 1.91
CA GLU A 65 37.36 -1.68 1.60
C GLU A 65 37.08 -0.38 0.83
N GLU A 66 37.94 0.63 0.92
CA GLU A 66 37.80 1.91 0.19
C GLU A 66 37.98 1.77 -1.34
N LYS A 67 38.45 0.61 -1.84
CA LYS A 67 38.70 0.34 -3.28
C LYS A 67 37.98 -0.89 -3.79
N VAL A 68 36.73 -1.09 -3.35
CA VAL A 68 35.90 -2.21 -3.78
C VAL A 68 34.66 -1.71 -4.51
N VAL A 69 34.35 -2.36 -5.63
CA VAL A 69 33.14 -2.12 -6.43
C VAL A 69 32.23 -3.34 -6.38
N GLY A 70 30.92 -3.13 -6.47
CA GLY A 70 29.91 -4.18 -6.43
C GLY A 70 29.22 -4.31 -5.08
N GLU A 71 28.07 -4.98 -5.09
CA GLU A 71 27.19 -5.11 -3.92
C GLU A 71 27.28 -6.52 -3.33
N ILE A 72 27.41 -6.61 -2.01
CA ILE A 72 27.25 -7.88 -1.29
C ILE A 72 25.75 -8.17 -1.19
N LYS A 73 25.34 -9.36 -1.65
CA LYS A 73 23.95 -9.84 -1.59
C LYS A 73 23.89 -11.20 -0.87
N PRO A 74 22.70 -11.66 -0.44
CA PRO A 74 22.58 -12.93 0.25
C PRO A 74 23.15 -14.11 -0.55
N GLY A 75 23.83 -15.03 0.14
CA GLY A 75 24.53 -16.18 -0.44
C GLY A 75 26.04 -16.00 -0.54
N ILE A 76 26.65 -16.59 -1.57
CA ILE A 76 28.09 -16.56 -1.83
C ILE A 76 28.46 -15.27 -2.59
N ASN A 77 29.42 -14.52 -2.07
CA ASN A 77 30.01 -13.34 -2.72
C ASN A 77 31.51 -13.55 -2.86
N LEU A 78 32.05 -13.36 -4.06
CA LEU A 78 33.46 -13.56 -4.36
C LEU A 78 34.12 -12.21 -4.61
N LEU A 79 35.29 -11.97 -4.01
CA LEU A 79 36.08 -10.77 -4.22
C LEU A 79 37.26 -11.11 -5.15
N GLY A 80 37.31 -10.49 -6.33
CA GLY A 80 38.39 -10.71 -7.29
C GLY A 80 38.71 -9.46 -8.10
N TYR A 81 39.48 -9.63 -9.19
CA TYR A 81 39.86 -8.55 -10.09
C TYR A 81 39.29 -8.76 -11.49
N CYS A 82 38.74 -7.70 -12.08
CA CYS A 82 38.36 -7.69 -13.49
C CYS A 82 39.62 -7.53 -14.37
N THR A 83 39.78 -8.37 -15.39
CA THR A 83 40.87 -8.29 -16.36
C THR A 83 40.45 -7.67 -17.70
N HIS A 84 39.18 -7.32 -17.88
CA HIS A 84 38.71 -6.75 -19.13
C HIS A 84 39.23 -5.30 -19.29
N GLU A 85 40.11 -5.08 -20.27
CA GLU A 85 40.86 -3.82 -20.46
C GLU A 85 39.99 -2.56 -20.53
N THR A 86 38.75 -2.68 -21.02
CA THR A 86 37.85 -1.52 -21.13
C THR A 86 37.05 -1.23 -19.85
N CYS A 87 37.04 -2.16 -18.89
CA CYS A 87 36.32 -2.03 -17.62
C CYS A 87 37.02 -1.02 -16.69
N LEU A 88 36.24 -0.16 -16.04
CA LEU A 88 36.75 0.85 -15.13
C LEU A 88 37.46 0.22 -13.92
N SER A 89 36.85 -0.80 -13.30
CA SER A 89 37.50 -1.56 -12.21
C SER A 89 38.85 -2.17 -12.60
N ALA A 90 39.00 -2.61 -13.86
CA ALA A 90 40.27 -3.16 -14.34
C ALA A 90 41.35 -2.07 -14.49
N LYS A 91 40.99 -0.92 -15.05
CA LYS A 91 41.90 0.23 -15.25
C LYS A 91 42.42 0.79 -13.93
N GLU A 92 41.52 0.93 -12.95
CA GLU A 92 41.83 1.47 -11.61
C GLU A 92 42.34 0.39 -10.63
N LYS A 93 42.38 -0.88 -11.06
CA LYS A 93 42.76 -2.05 -10.24
C LYS A 93 41.93 -2.17 -8.96
N PHE A 94 40.64 -1.88 -9.04
CA PHE A 94 39.71 -2.07 -7.93
C PHE A 94 39.32 -3.54 -7.80
N TYR A 95 39.09 -3.95 -6.56
CA TYR A 95 38.46 -5.24 -6.28
C TYR A 95 36.98 -5.19 -6.66
N VAL A 96 36.44 -6.32 -7.08
CA VAL A 96 35.05 -6.44 -7.51
C VAL A 96 34.35 -7.57 -6.77
N TRP A 97 33.24 -7.25 -6.08
CA TRP A 97 32.34 -8.25 -5.53
C TRP A 97 31.46 -8.85 -6.63
N VAL A 98 31.51 -10.17 -6.76
CA VAL A 98 30.62 -10.96 -7.62
C VAL A 98 29.69 -11.77 -6.72
N ASN A 99 28.40 -11.47 -6.79
CA ASN A 99 27.39 -12.27 -6.09
C ASN A 99 26.98 -13.48 -6.95
N ILE A 100 27.17 -14.67 -6.39
CA ILE A 100 26.73 -15.94 -6.98
C ILE A 100 25.34 -16.33 -6.47
N GLY A 101 24.97 -15.88 -5.26
CA GLY A 101 23.70 -16.21 -4.63
C GLY A 101 23.74 -17.52 -3.85
N PHE A 102 22.59 -18.19 -3.73
CA PHE A 102 22.47 -19.47 -3.02
C PHE A 102 22.75 -20.64 -3.97
N GLY A 103 23.46 -21.65 -3.48
CA GLY A 103 23.83 -22.83 -4.25
C GLY A 103 25.22 -23.34 -3.89
N ASP A 104 25.73 -24.21 -4.76
CA ASP A 104 27.00 -24.90 -4.60
C ASP A 104 27.90 -24.52 -5.78
N ILE A 105 29.11 -24.06 -5.49
CA ILE A 105 30.14 -23.80 -6.50
C ILE A 105 31.46 -24.45 -6.13
N SER A 106 32.26 -24.74 -7.13
CA SER A 106 33.66 -25.10 -6.96
C SER A 106 34.52 -24.06 -7.64
N LEU A 107 35.58 -23.60 -6.97
CA LEU A 107 36.52 -22.67 -7.56
C LEU A 107 37.96 -23.04 -7.25
N THR A 108 38.81 -22.81 -8.25
CA THR A 108 40.25 -22.66 -8.12
C THR A 108 40.57 -21.20 -8.42
N SER A 109 41.33 -20.56 -7.52
CA SER A 109 41.56 -19.10 -7.53
C SER A 109 42.02 -18.54 -8.88
N ASP A 110 42.77 -19.35 -9.64
CA ASP A 110 43.54 -18.87 -10.80
C ASP A 110 42.86 -19.23 -12.14
N ASN A 111 41.95 -20.20 -12.16
CA ASN A 111 41.37 -20.73 -13.41
C ASN A 111 39.89 -20.40 -13.60
N THR A 112 39.19 -19.94 -12.56
CA THR A 112 37.74 -19.75 -12.62
C THR A 112 37.41 -18.29 -12.91
N LEU A 113 36.73 -18.04 -14.03
CA LEU A 113 36.29 -16.70 -14.42
C LEU A 113 34.83 -16.46 -14.02
N TYR A 114 34.52 -15.23 -13.62
CA TYR A 114 33.16 -14.80 -13.30
C TYR A 114 32.77 -13.51 -14.02
N HIS A 115 31.46 -13.29 -14.17
CA HIS A 115 30.93 -12.09 -14.80
C HIS A 115 31.18 -10.88 -13.90
N CYS A 116 31.83 -9.86 -14.44
CA CYS A 116 32.02 -8.59 -13.76
C CYS A 116 30.68 -7.84 -13.69
N PRO A 117 30.19 -7.39 -12.53
CA PRO A 117 28.96 -6.60 -12.44
C PRO A 117 29.02 -5.24 -13.15
N GLU A 118 30.21 -4.68 -13.38
CA GLU A 118 30.35 -3.41 -14.10
C GLU A 118 30.30 -3.56 -15.62
N CYS A 119 31.11 -4.45 -16.20
CA CYS A 119 31.23 -4.59 -17.65
C CYS A 119 30.47 -5.80 -18.21
N LEU A 120 29.87 -6.64 -17.36
CA LEU A 120 29.12 -7.86 -17.69
C LEU A 120 29.94 -8.95 -18.40
N HIS A 121 31.23 -8.73 -18.69
CA HIS A 121 32.12 -9.72 -19.27
C HIS A 121 32.61 -10.74 -18.24
N LEU A 122 32.74 -12.00 -18.68
CA LEU A 122 33.33 -13.10 -17.92
C LEU A 122 34.85 -12.87 -17.79
N SER A 123 35.25 -12.08 -16.79
CA SER A 123 36.58 -11.47 -16.70
C SER A 123 37.08 -11.27 -15.27
N VAL A 124 36.26 -11.55 -14.26
CA VAL A 124 36.73 -11.52 -12.88
C VAL A 124 37.49 -12.79 -12.57
N THR A 125 38.76 -12.65 -12.17
CA THR A 125 39.69 -13.72 -11.80
C THR A 125 40.40 -13.38 -10.49
N SER A 126 41.38 -14.20 -10.09
CA SER A 126 42.23 -13.99 -8.92
C SER A 126 41.40 -13.77 -7.67
N ILE A 127 40.48 -14.70 -7.40
CA ILE A 127 39.57 -14.61 -6.25
C ILE A 127 40.40 -14.64 -4.97
N ALA A 128 40.38 -13.54 -4.23
CA ALA A 128 41.15 -13.35 -3.01
C ALA A 128 40.34 -13.68 -1.75
N ARG A 129 39.03 -13.42 -1.78
CA ARG A 129 38.12 -13.66 -0.64
C ARG A 129 36.78 -14.21 -1.10
N VAL A 130 36.17 -15.00 -0.22
CA VAL A 130 34.74 -15.30 -0.26
C VAL A 130 34.08 -14.72 0.98
N LYS A 131 32.93 -14.08 0.79
CA LYS A 131 32.05 -13.62 1.85
C LYS A 131 30.69 -14.29 1.70
N PHE A 132 30.33 -15.09 2.70
CA PHE A 132 28.98 -15.60 2.86
C PHE A 132 28.16 -14.55 3.59
N PHE A 133 26.98 -14.24 3.08
CA PHE A 133 26.12 -13.23 3.68
C PHE A 133 24.68 -13.73 3.79
N ASN A 134 24.07 -13.58 4.97
CA ASN A 134 22.71 -14.04 5.28
C ASN A 134 22.41 -15.46 4.76
N SER A 135 23.34 -16.39 5.02
CA SER A 135 23.25 -17.78 4.55
C SER A 135 23.82 -18.76 5.57
N GLU A 136 23.28 -19.98 5.59
CA GLU A 136 23.99 -21.12 6.17
C GLU A 136 25.02 -21.57 5.15
N TYR A 137 26.28 -21.75 5.54
CA TYR A 137 27.33 -22.03 4.57
C TYR A 137 28.30 -23.13 4.99
N PHE A 138 28.92 -23.73 3.98
CA PHE A 138 29.91 -24.78 4.13
C PHE A 138 31.07 -24.51 3.17
N ILE A 139 32.28 -24.76 3.64
CA ILE A 139 33.50 -24.61 2.86
C ILE A 139 34.26 -25.93 2.96
N TYR A 140 34.61 -26.48 1.81
CA TYR A 140 35.47 -27.65 1.70
C TYR A 140 36.73 -27.23 0.95
N ILE A 141 37.90 -27.56 1.51
CA ILE A 141 39.20 -27.32 0.90
C ILE A 141 39.76 -28.68 0.49
N ASN A 142 40.01 -28.89 -0.81
CA ASN A 142 40.45 -30.17 -1.36
C ASN A 142 39.59 -31.35 -0.85
N ASN A 143 38.26 -31.18 -0.87
CA ASN A 143 37.24 -32.12 -0.37
C ASN A 143 37.23 -32.38 1.15
N ASN A 144 38.06 -31.68 1.93
CA ASN A 144 38.02 -31.75 3.39
C ASN A 144 37.18 -30.60 3.95
N PRO A 145 36.16 -30.86 4.80
CA PRO A 145 35.36 -29.81 5.39
C PRO A 145 36.20 -28.95 6.32
N VAL A 146 36.06 -27.63 6.19
CA VAL A 146 36.60 -26.68 7.16
C VAL A 146 35.63 -26.62 8.34
N GLN A 147 36.15 -26.75 9.56
CA GLN A 147 35.32 -26.64 10.76
C GLN A 147 34.89 -25.17 10.95
N ILE A 148 33.69 -24.86 10.49
CA ILE A 148 33.07 -23.55 10.64
C ILE A 148 32.19 -23.56 11.89
N LYS A 149 32.20 -22.46 12.67
CA LYS A 149 31.25 -22.30 13.77
C LYS A 149 29.84 -22.28 13.21
N LYS A 150 29.01 -23.21 13.70
CA LYS A 150 27.70 -23.59 13.13
C LYS A 150 26.65 -22.46 13.03
N ASN A 151 26.95 -21.26 13.51
CA ASN A 151 25.96 -20.21 13.85
C ASN A 151 26.27 -18.82 13.27
N ASP A 152 27.30 -18.68 12.44
CA ASP A 152 27.60 -17.41 11.80
C ASP A 152 26.84 -17.33 10.47
N CYS A 153 25.84 -16.45 10.36
CA CYS A 153 25.10 -16.19 9.12
C CYS A 153 25.89 -15.34 8.12
N GLU A 154 27.04 -14.85 8.55
CA GLU A 154 28.00 -14.06 7.78
C GLU A 154 29.40 -14.59 8.07
N GLY A 155 30.25 -14.71 7.05
CA GLY A 155 31.61 -15.15 7.25
C GLY A 155 32.49 -14.81 6.06
N THR A 156 33.65 -14.24 6.33
CA THR A 156 34.67 -13.91 5.32
C THR A 156 35.82 -14.88 5.42
N TYR A 157 36.22 -15.45 4.29
CA TYR A 157 37.32 -16.41 4.20
C TYR A 157 38.29 -15.98 3.12
N LEU A 158 39.58 -16.04 3.45
CA LEU A 158 40.67 -15.81 2.51
C LEU A 158 40.85 -17.05 1.62
N ILE A 159 40.87 -16.81 0.31
CA ILE A 159 41.11 -17.83 -0.71
C ILE A 159 42.61 -17.84 -1.00
N LYS A 160 43.27 -18.96 -0.68
CA LYS A 160 44.68 -19.18 -0.98
C LYS A 160 44.87 -19.70 -2.41
N PRO A 161 45.86 -19.18 -3.16
CA PRO A 161 46.22 -19.69 -4.48
C PRO A 161 46.56 -21.17 -4.49
N GLY A 162 46.26 -21.85 -5.60
CA GLY A 162 46.60 -23.27 -5.81
C GLY A 162 45.75 -24.30 -5.04
N LEU A 163 44.75 -23.88 -4.26
CA LEU A 163 43.80 -24.77 -3.60
C LEU A 163 42.46 -24.80 -4.33
N THR A 164 41.76 -25.92 -4.24
CA THR A 164 40.39 -26.06 -4.72
C THR A 164 39.41 -25.91 -3.56
N TYR A 165 38.45 -25.00 -3.72
CA TYR A 165 37.40 -24.74 -2.75
C TYR A 165 36.07 -25.23 -3.33
N SER A 166 35.31 -25.98 -2.52
CA SER A 166 33.87 -26.17 -2.75
C SER A 166 33.12 -25.35 -1.72
N LEU A 167 32.30 -24.43 -2.20
CA LEU A 167 31.58 -23.44 -1.43
C LEU A 167 30.10 -23.71 -1.58
N LYS A 168 29.39 -23.79 -0.46
CA LYS A 168 27.95 -24.03 -0.43
C LYS A 168 27.28 -22.97 0.42
N ALA A 169 26.23 -22.35 -0.09
CA ALA A 169 25.39 -21.42 0.66
C ALA A 169 23.91 -21.79 0.51
N GLU A 170 23.26 -22.04 1.64
CA GLU A 170 21.84 -22.28 1.77
C GLU A 170 21.15 -21.08 2.43
N ARG A 171 19.85 -20.93 2.18
CA ARG A 171 19.06 -19.90 2.86
C ARG A 171 18.99 -20.20 4.35
N ILE A 172 19.10 -19.16 5.18
CA ILE A 172 18.86 -19.29 6.62
C ILE A 172 17.47 -19.90 6.90
N ARG A 173 17.39 -20.65 8.00
CA ARG A 173 16.19 -21.35 8.46
C ARG A 173 16.12 -21.37 9.98
N GLN A 174 14.93 -21.57 10.53
CA GLN A 174 14.68 -21.61 11.99
C GLN A 174 15.21 -22.86 12.71
N ARG A 175 15.73 -23.86 11.97
CA ARG A 175 16.27 -25.13 12.51
C ARG A 175 15.34 -25.87 13.47
N ALA A 176 14.03 -25.68 13.34
CA ALA A 176 13.02 -26.32 14.15
C ALA A 176 12.65 -27.72 13.66
N THR A 177 12.39 -28.60 14.62
CA THR A 177 11.97 -29.99 14.38
C THR A 177 10.47 -30.07 14.12
N SER A 178 9.69 -29.14 14.67
CA SER A 178 8.25 -29.01 14.48
C SER A 178 7.78 -27.56 14.64
N ILE A 179 6.52 -27.29 14.30
CA ILE A 179 5.91 -25.96 14.53
C ILE A 179 5.80 -25.67 16.03
N GLY A 180 5.46 -26.68 16.85
CA GLY A 180 5.39 -26.54 18.30
C GLY A 180 6.75 -26.19 18.91
N ASP A 181 7.81 -26.88 18.48
CA ASP A 181 9.19 -26.56 18.84
C ASP A 181 9.56 -25.11 18.48
N LEU A 182 9.24 -24.68 17.25
CA LEU A 182 9.49 -23.31 16.80
C LEU A 182 8.79 -22.26 17.68
N ILE A 183 7.52 -22.49 18.04
CA ILE A 183 6.74 -21.60 18.90
C ILE A 183 7.38 -21.51 20.28
N ILE A 184 7.66 -22.65 20.91
CA ILE A 184 8.24 -22.72 22.27
C ILE A 184 9.59 -21.99 22.32
N ARG A 185 10.50 -22.27 21.38
CA ARG A 185 11.82 -21.62 21.33
C ARG A 185 11.71 -20.14 21.00
N SER A 186 10.78 -19.74 20.13
CA SER A 186 10.52 -18.32 19.84
C SER A 186 10.01 -17.58 21.08
N GLU A 187 9.08 -18.17 21.83
CA GLU A 187 8.57 -17.59 23.08
C GLU A 187 9.67 -17.46 24.13
N ALA A 188 10.47 -18.50 24.31
CA ALA A 188 11.59 -18.50 25.24
C ALA A 188 12.63 -17.42 24.85
N ALA A 189 12.97 -17.32 23.57
CA ALA A 189 13.88 -16.30 23.05
C ALA A 189 13.34 -14.86 23.23
N MET A 190 12.04 -14.62 23.00
CA MET A 190 11.41 -13.32 23.24
C MET A 190 11.34 -12.90 24.71
N ASN A 191 11.56 -13.84 25.64
CA ASN A 191 11.61 -13.61 27.08
C ASN A 191 13.03 -13.73 27.64
N SER A 192 14.02 -13.91 26.77
CA SER A 192 15.38 -14.16 27.21
C SER A 192 16.06 -12.88 27.70
N GLU A 193 17.02 -13.04 28.60
CA GLU A 193 17.79 -11.92 29.15
C GLU A 193 18.49 -11.11 28.05
N GLU A 194 19.00 -11.79 27.01
CA GLU A 194 19.63 -11.17 25.84
C GLU A 194 18.70 -10.18 25.13
N VAL A 195 17.46 -10.60 24.84
CA VAL A 195 16.46 -9.75 24.18
C VAL A 195 15.95 -8.67 25.13
N LEU A 196 15.72 -9.01 26.40
CA LEU A 196 15.26 -8.04 27.41
C LEU A 196 16.30 -6.92 27.64
N ASN A 197 17.60 -7.24 27.64
CA ASN A 197 18.68 -6.26 27.76
C ASN A 197 18.75 -5.33 26.55
N LEU A 198 18.58 -5.86 25.33
CA LEU A 198 18.45 -5.04 24.12
C LEU A 198 17.23 -4.11 24.19
N VAL A 199 16.08 -4.63 24.64
CA VAL A 199 14.85 -3.84 24.81
C VAL A 199 15.05 -2.75 25.87
N ALA A 200 15.66 -3.07 27.01
CA ALA A 200 15.96 -2.10 28.06
C ALA A 200 16.89 -0.99 27.56
N GLU A 201 17.91 -1.34 26.77
CA GLU A 201 18.80 -0.33 26.15
C GLU A 201 18.03 0.59 25.20
N LEU A 202 17.16 0.06 24.35
CA LEU A 202 16.30 0.88 23.49
C LEU A 202 15.40 1.82 24.32
N GLN A 203 14.84 1.32 25.42
CA GLN A 203 13.97 2.10 26.30
C GLN A 203 14.69 3.24 27.01
N LYS A 204 16.00 3.16 27.28
CA LYS A 204 16.81 4.28 27.81
C LYS A 204 16.78 5.50 26.89
N TYR A 205 16.65 5.31 25.58
CA TYR A 205 16.52 6.38 24.60
C TYR A 205 15.05 6.81 24.38
N MET A 206 14.15 6.43 25.29
CA MET A 206 12.71 6.70 25.22
C MET A 206 12.10 6.15 23.91
N ILE A 207 12.57 4.99 23.44
CA ILE A 207 12.03 4.26 22.29
C ILE A 207 11.02 3.23 22.81
N THR A 208 9.84 3.19 22.22
CA THR A 208 8.80 2.24 22.61
C THR A 208 9.01 0.93 21.87
N VAL A 209 9.19 -0.18 22.58
CA VAL A 209 9.22 -1.52 21.98
C VAL A 209 7.92 -2.25 22.31
N ALA A 210 7.08 -2.46 21.31
CA ALA A 210 5.83 -3.19 21.44
C ALA A 210 6.05 -4.68 21.17
N LYS A 211 5.76 -5.49 22.20
CA LYS A 211 5.74 -6.94 22.12
C LYS A 211 4.29 -7.41 21.98
N PRO A 212 3.96 -8.31 21.04
CA PRO A 212 2.64 -8.92 21.01
C PRO A 212 2.41 -9.76 22.28
N PRO A 213 1.19 -9.78 22.83
CA PRO A 213 0.91 -10.45 24.11
C PRO A 213 1.12 -11.97 24.06
N LYS A 214 0.97 -12.56 22.87
CA LYS A 214 1.29 -13.95 22.56
C LYS A 214 2.02 -14.00 21.24
N VAL A 215 2.79 -15.07 21.01
CA VAL A 215 3.26 -15.38 19.65
C VAL A 215 2.09 -15.54 18.70
N LYS A 216 2.40 -15.46 17.40
CA LYS A 216 1.40 -15.45 16.34
C LYS A 216 0.39 -16.58 16.52
N ASP A 217 -0.89 -16.23 16.43
CA ASP A 217 -2.02 -17.18 16.46
C ASP A 217 -1.77 -18.40 15.55
N MET A 218 -2.03 -19.60 16.06
CA MET A 218 -1.69 -20.87 15.40
C MET A 218 -2.38 -21.02 14.04
N LYS A 219 -3.67 -20.67 13.95
CA LYS A 219 -4.42 -20.73 12.69
C LYS A 219 -3.80 -19.79 11.65
N ARG A 220 -3.52 -18.55 12.06
CA ARG A 220 -2.86 -17.56 11.21
C ARG A 220 -1.43 -17.95 10.81
N LEU A 221 -0.69 -18.60 11.69
CA LEU A 221 0.66 -19.09 11.42
C LEU A 221 0.63 -20.22 10.39
N LEU A 222 -0.28 -21.19 10.54
CA LEU A 222 -0.46 -22.30 9.59
C LEU A 222 -0.88 -21.79 8.20
N GLU A 223 -1.83 -20.86 8.14
CA GLU A 223 -2.21 -20.19 6.89
C GLU A 223 -0.99 -19.53 6.23
N LYS A 224 -0.18 -18.81 7.01
CA LYS A 224 1.04 -18.16 6.50
C LYS A 224 2.07 -19.17 5.99
N ILE A 225 2.32 -20.24 6.73
CA ILE A 225 3.27 -21.31 6.35
C ILE A 225 2.86 -21.93 5.02
N LYS A 226 1.58 -22.27 4.87
CA LYS A 226 1.05 -22.87 3.65
C LYS A 226 1.16 -21.91 2.47
N SER A 227 0.76 -20.65 2.65
CA SER A 227 0.68 -19.68 1.54
C SER A 227 2.01 -19.04 1.14
N ASP A 228 2.85 -18.61 2.09
CA ASP A 228 4.12 -17.92 1.76
C ASP A 228 5.30 -18.86 1.52
N TYR A 229 5.27 -20.02 2.19
CA TYR A 229 6.47 -20.84 2.34
C TYR A 229 6.26 -22.28 1.86
N GLY A 230 5.16 -22.55 1.16
CA GLY A 230 4.87 -23.86 0.58
C GLY A 230 4.82 -24.99 1.62
N GLY A 231 4.37 -24.68 2.84
CA GLY A 231 4.34 -25.66 3.94
C GLY A 231 5.62 -25.72 4.79
N ASN A 232 6.69 -25.04 4.40
CA ASN A 232 7.96 -25.09 5.13
C ASN A 232 8.00 -24.09 6.29
N PHE A 233 7.65 -24.56 7.50
CA PHE A 233 7.64 -23.74 8.71
C PHE A 233 9.02 -23.20 9.11
N ASN A 234 10.11 -23.85 8.68
CA ASN A 234 11.47 -23.42 8.95
C ASN A 234 11.86 -22.13 8.22
N ARG A 235 11.01 -21.62 7.31
CA ARG A 235 11.19 -20.34 6.62
C ARG A 235 10.40 -19.18 7.25
N VAL A 236 9.68 -19.41 8.34
CA VAL A 236 8.89 -18.36 9.02
C VAL A 236 9.73 -17.66 10.08
N PHE A 237 10.08 -16.42 9.83
CA PHE A 237 10.94 -15.62 10.73
C PHE A 237 10.18 -14.72 11.70
N ASP A 238 8.88 -14.50 11.47
CA ASP A 238 8.07 -13.57 12.26
C ASP A 238 7.14 -14.28 13.26
N VAL A 239 7.56 -15.45 13.77
CA VAL A 239 6.88 -16.15 14.88
C VAL A 239 7.09 -15.37 16.16
N GLY A 240 8.35 -15.16 16.53
CA GLY A 240 8.74 -14.17 17.52
C GLY A 240 9.01 -12.82 16.85
N ARG A 241 8.27 -11.78 17.24
CA ARG A 241 8.41 -10.46 16.62
C ARG A 241 8.24 -9.32 17.62
N PHE A 242 8.96 -8.23 17.38
CA PHE A 242 8.82 -6.96 18.09
C PHE A 242 8.58 -5.83 17.10
N THR A 243 7.81 -4.83 17.51
CA THR A 243 7.64 -3.58 16.77
C THR A 243 8.27 -2.45 17.56
N ILE A 244 9.31 -1.85 17.00
CA ILE A 244 10.03 -0.72 17.57
C ILE A 244 9.42 0.57 17.01
N LEU A 245 8.89 1.39 17.91
CA LEU A 245 8.10 2.57 17.61
C LEU A 245 8.86 3.82 18.04
N CYS A 246 9.33 4.56 17.04
CA CYS A 246 10.15 5.75 17.23
C CYS A 246 9.32 7.03 17.01
N ASP A 247 9.55 8.08 17.81
CA ASP A 247 8.79 9.34 17.66
C ASP A 247 9.23 10.15 16.43
N ASN A 248 10.50 10.01 16.02
CA ASN A 248 11.09 10.77 14.93
C ASN A 248 12.27 9.99 14.30
N CYS A 249 12.79 10.52 13.19
CA CYS A 249 13.88 9.90 12.43
C CYS A 249 15.17 9.75 13.26
N VAL A 250 15.46 10.68 14.18
CA VAL A 250 16.66 10.59 15.05
C VAL A 250 16.56 9.35 15.93
N LYS A 251 15.43 9.15 16.61
CA LYS A 251 15.19 7.95 17.43
C LYS A 251 15.19 6.66 16.61
N LEU A 252 14.69 6.71 15.38
CA LEU A 252 14.77 5.57 14.47
C LEU A 252 16.23 5.20 14.20
N GLN A 253 17.07 6.17 13.82
CA GLN A 253 18.50 5.93 13.63
C GLN A 253 19.20 5.47 14.90
N THR A 254 18.87 6.03 16.06
CA THR A 254 19.36 5.55 17.36
C THR A 254 18.98 4.09 17.59
N ALA A 255 17.73 3.70 17.31
CA ALA A 255 17.28 2.31 17.45
C ALA A 255 18.10 1.37 16.57
N LEU A 256 18.28 1.74 15.29
CA LEU A 256 19.08 0.95 14.34
C LEU A 256 20.54 0.83 14.81
N ASN A 257 21.14 1.90 15.32
CA ASN A 257 22.50 1.88 15.84
C ASN A 257 22.67 1.02 17.10
N VAL A 258 21.65 0.95 17.96
CA VAL A 258 21.63 0.05 19.12
C VAL A 258 21.52 -1.40 18.65
N ILE A 259 20.62 -1.71 17.71
CA ILE A 259 20.42 -3.06 17.20
C ILE A 259 21.63 -3.56 16.40
N LYS A 260 22.31 -2.69 15.64
CA LYS A 260 23.57 -3.02 14.96
C LYS A 260 24.68 -3.43 15.94
N LYS A 261 24.55 -3.06 17.22
CA LYS A 261 25.43 -3.49 18.32
C LYS A 261 24.82 -4.68 19.11
N ALA A 262 23.97 -5.48 18.47
CA ALA A 262 23.32 -6.66 19.03
C ALA A 262 24.31 -7.65 19.68
N ASN A 263 25.53 -7.74 19.16
CA ASN A 263 26.59 -8.59 19.70
C ASN A 263 26.90 -8.30 21.19
N LYS A 264 26.73 -7.05 21.65
CA LYS A 264 26.87 -6.67 23.07
C LYS A 264 25.86 -7.37 23.99
N PHE A 265 24.76 -7.85 23.42
CA PHE A 265 23.69 -8.56 24.12
C PHE A 265 23.70 -10.06 23.81
N ASN A 266 24.78 -10.58 23.23
CA ASN A 266 24.88 -11.97 22.75
C ASN A 266 23.85 -12.32 21.65
N LEU A 267 23.47 -11.33 20.84
CA LEU A 267 22.58 -11.48 19.69
C LEU A 267 23.34 -11.24 18.39
N ILE A 268 22.93 -11.88 17.30
CA ILE A 268 23.58 -11.73 15.98
C ILE A 268 22.58 -11.12 15.00
N VAL A 269 22.93 -10.03 14.34
CA VAL A 269 22.12 -9.46 13.24
C VAL A 269 22.33 -10.34 12.01
N SER A 270 21.28 -11.03 11.56
CA SER A 270 21.37 -11.93 10.40
C SER A 270 20.86 -11.28 9.11
N GLU A 271 19.92 -10.35 9.22
CA GLU A 271 19.35 -9.62 8.09
C GLU A 271 18.98 -8.21 8.51
N ASP A 272 19.33 -7.23 7.68
CA ASP A 272 19.05 -5.81 7.91
C ASP A 272 18.46 -5.21 6.61
N LYS A 273 17.14 -5.04 6.56
CA LYS A 273 16.42 -4.55 5.36
C LYS A 273 15.76 -3.20 5.63
N ASP A 274 16.28 -2.18 4.97
CA ASP A 274 15.69 -0.85 4.96
C ASP A 274 14.56 -0.76 3.93
N PHE A 275 13.31 -0.99 4.36
CA PHE A 275 12.11 -0.61 3.60
C PHE A 275 11.50 0.72 4.12
N PHE A 276 12.26 1.48 4.92
CA PHE A 276 11.82 2.76 5.44
C PHE A 276 12.15 3.88 4.46
N ASN A 277 13.35 3.83 3.88
CA ASN A 277 13.83 4.73 2.83
C ASN A 277 13.62 4.15 1.44
N ASN A 278 13.60 2.82 1.30
CA ASN A 278 13.35 2.14 0.03
C ASN A 278 11.93 1.60 -0.05
N HIS A 279 11.39 1.50 -1.27
CA HIS A 279 10.06 0.96 -1.47
C HIS A 279 10.07 -0.56 -1.31
N SER A 280 9.32 -1.08 -0.34
CA SER A 280 8.88 -2.47 -0.37
C SER A 280 7.83 -2.66 -1.46
N MET A 281 7.53 -3.91 -1.83
CA MET A 281 6.48 -4.23 -2.81
C MET A 281 5.12 -3.62 -2.45
N THR A 282 4.81 -3.51 -1.15
CA THR A 282 3.56 -2.92 -0.65
C THR A 282 3.73 -1.48 -0.19
N HIS A 283 4.92 -0.87 -0.35
CA HIS A 283 5.23 0.49 0.11
C HIS A 283 5.03 0.68 1.63
N TYR A 284 5.07 -0.38 2.42
CA TYR A 284 5.07 -0.26 3.88
C TYR A 284 6.42 0.27 4.38
N ARG A 285 6.41 1.35 5.17
CA ARG A 285 7.63 2.01 5.70
C ARG A 285 8.08 1.39 7.01
N ILE A 286 8.92 0.38 6.90
CA ILE A 286 9.51 -0.31 8.05
C ILE A 286 10.97 -0.65 7.79
N HIS A 287 11.77 -0.65 8.83
CA HIS A 287 13.08 -1.24 8.83
C HIS A 287 12.97 -2.65 9.43
N ASN A 288 13.21 -3.69 8.64
CA ASN A 288 13.05 -5.06 9.10
C ASN A 288 14.41 -5.68 9.42
N ILE A 289 14.59 -6.09 10.68
CA ILE A 289 15.84 -6.68 11.17
C ILE A 289 15.54 -8.08 11.69
N ARG A 290 16.37 -9.05 11.34
CA ARG A 290 16.34 -10.38 11.93
C ARG A 290 17.51 -10.55 12.88
N LEU A 291 17.20 -10.99 14.09
CA LEU A 291 18.16 -11.28 15.12
C LEU A 291 18.16 -12.78 15.39
N TYR A 292 19.32 -13.40 15.28
CA TYR A 292 19.53 -14.75 15.75
C TYR A 292 19.85 -14.73 17.25
N VAL A 293 19.19 -15.61 18.01
CA VAL A 293 19.34 -15.78 19.45
C VAL A 293 20.04 -17.11 19.70
N PRO A 294 21.39 -17.14 19.85
CA PRO A 294 22.17 -18.38 19.83
C PRO A 294 21.75 -19.38 20.90
N LYS A 295 21.38 -18.91 22.09
CA LYS A 295 20.95 -19.74 23.23
C LYS A 295 19.76 -20.65 22.92
N TYR A 296 18.85 -20.20 22.07
CA TYR A 296 17.63 -20.94 21.70
C TYR A 296 17.66 -21.47 20.26
N ASP A 297 18.74 -21.19 19.52
CA ASP A 297 18.90 -21.53 18.09
C ASP A 297 17.69 -21.11 17.24
N VAL A 298 17.22 -19.87 17.42
CA VAL A 298 16.03 -19.34 16.75
C VAL A 298 16.23 -17.88 16.34
N TYR A 299 15.51 -17.46 15.31
CA TYR A 299 15.50 -16.09 14.83
C TYR A 299 14.24 -15.35 15.28
N VAL A 300 14.41 -14.09 15.64
CA VAL A 300 13.37 -13.16 16.06
C VAL A 300 13.38 -11.95 15.12
N GLU A 301 12.20 -11.49 14.72
CA GLU A 301 12.04 -10.32 13.84
C GLU A 301 11.85 -9.03 14.66
N MET A 302 12.60 -7.98 14.34
CA MET A 302 12.41 -6.63 14.89
C MET A 302 12.09 -5.66 13.75
N GLN A 303 10.88 -5.09 13.80
CA GLN A 303 10.43 -4.11 12.82
C GLN A 303 10.46 -2.71 13.43
N ALA A 304 11.33 -1.83 12.94
CA ALA A 304 11.42 -0.45 13.39
C ALA A 304 10.69 0.51 12.44
N THR A 305 9.89 1.42 12.99
CA THR A 305 9.20 2.46 12.21
C THR A 305 8.89 3.69 13.07
N LEU A 306 8.36 4.73 12.44
CA LEU A 306 7.85 5.90 13.17
C LEU A 306 6.44 5.62 13.70
N LYS A 307 6.12 6.15 14.88
CA LYS A 307 4.81 5.94 15.53
C LYS A 307 3.65 6.32 14.63
N HIS A 308 3.74 7.44 13.90
CA HIS A 308 2.68 7.89 13.01
C HIS A 308 2.55 7.08 11.72
N TYR A 309 3.49 6.17 11.42
CA TYR A 309 3.40 5.16 10.35
C TYR A 309 2.97 3.78 10.86
N SER A 310 2.84 3.60 12.17
CA SER A 310 2.43 2.31 12.73
C SER A 310 0.96 2.02 12.45
N LEU A 311 0.66 0.77 12.10
CA LEU A 311 -0.70 0.23 12.04
C LEU A 311 -1.13 -0.44 13.37
N LEU A 312 -0.24 -0.49 14.37
CA LEU A 312 -0.49 -1.15 15.64
C LEU A 312 -1.39 -0.29 16.53
N GLU A 313 -2.57 -0.78 16.91
CA GLU A 313 -3.40 -0.16 17.95
C GLU A 313 -2.70 -0.31 19.32
N PRO A 314 -2.67 0.72 20.19
CA PRO A 314 -3.33 2.04 20.08
C PRO A 314 -2.47 3.14 19.42
N TYR A 315 -1.27 2.82 18.94
CA TYR A 315 -0.31 3.81 18.40
C TYR A 315 -0.67 4.35 17.01
N SER A 316 -1.58 3.68 16.29
CA SER A 316 -1.90 4.05 14.93
C SER A 316 -2.63 5.38 14.84
N VAL A 317 -2.09 6.30 14.04
CA VAL A 317 -2.70 7.60 13.73
C VAL A 317 -3.66 7.50 12.52
N ILE A 318 -3.49 6.44 11.72
CA ILE A 318 -4.25 6.16 10.49
C ILE A 318 -5.61 5.60 10.87
N GLU A 319 -6.68 6.24 10.39
CA GLU A 319 -8.03 5.74 10.59
C GLU A 319 -8.22 4.42 9.84
N ASN A 320 -8.89 3.46 10.47
CA ASN A 320 -9.07 2.11 9.93
C ASN A 320 -7.71 1.46 9.58
N SER A 321 -6.77 1.45 10.53
CA SER A 321 -5.40 0.96 10.37
C SER A 321 -5.29 -0.50 9.88
N LYS A 322 -6.34 -1.31 10.11
CA LYS A 322 -6.41 -2.71 9.66
C LYS A 322 -6.73 -2.84 8.16
N LEU A 323 -7.27 -1.81 7.51
CA LEU A 323 -7.72 -1.84 6.12
C LEU A 323 -6.64 -2.36 5.16
N SER A 324 -5.47 -1.72 5.14
CA SER A 324 -4.36 -2.09 4.24
C SER A 324 -3.93 -3.55 4.45
N HIS A 325 -3.83 -3.98 5.72
CA HIS A 325 -3.47 -5.35 6.06
C HIS A 325 -4.53 -6.37 5.63
N LEU A 326 -5.81 -6.07 5.82
CA LEU A 326 -6.92 -6.94 5.41
C LEU A 326 -7.00 -7.04 3.88
N PHE A 327 -6.79 -5.92 3.18
CA PHE A 327 -6.80 -5.86 1.73
C PHE A 327 -5.63 -6.66 1.13
N TYR A 328 -4.42 -6.48 1.67
CA TYR A 328 -3.25 -7.30 1.33
C TYR A 328 -3.52 -8.80 1.49
N ARG A 329 -4.17 -9.20 2.59
CA ARG A 329 -4.46 -10.62 2.87
C ARG A 329 -5.38 -11.24 1.81
N LEU A 330 -6.30 -10.48 1.23
CA LEU A 330 -7.18 -10.99 0.17
C LEU A 330 -6.39 -11.31 -1.11
N MET A 331 -5.46 -10.44 -1.50
CA MET A 331 -4.73 -10.55 -2.77
C MET A 331 -3.56 -11.52 -2.71
N ARG A 332 -2.84 -11.56 -1.59
CA ARG A 332 -1.64 -12.38 -1.41
C ARG A 332 -1.85 -13.87 -1.72
N ASN A 333 -3.03 -14.40 -1.43
CA ASN A 333 -3.36 -15.82 -1.62
C ASN A 333 -4.28 -16.05 -2.82
N TRP A 334 -4.47 -15.03 -3.66
CA TRP A 334 -5.34 -15.12 -4.82
C TRP A 334 -4.50 -15.57 -6.01
N ILE A 335 -4.82 -16.76 -6.53
CA ILE A 335 -4.31 -17.27 -7.81
C ILE A 335 -5.41 -17.02 -8.84
N PRO A 336 -5.24 -16.04 -9.76
CA PRO A 336 -6.23 -15.77 -10.80
C PRO A 336 -6.48 -16.99 -11.68
N ARG A 337 -7.74 -17.23 -12.05
CA ARG A 337 -8.11 -18.34 -12.96
C ARG A 337 -8.19 -17.92 -14.42
N ASP A 338 -8.36 -16.63 -14.67
CA ASP A 338 -8.52 -16.04 -15.99
C ASP A 338 -7.97 -14.61 -16.02
N VAL A 339 -7.91 -14.03 -17.21
CA VAL A 339 -7.37 -12.68 -17.46
C VAL A 339 -8.14 -11.60 -16.68
N ALA A 340 -9.46 -11.76 -16.51
CA ALA A 340 -10.27 -10.77 -15.80
C ALA A 340 -9.98 -10.79 -14.29
N GLU A 341 -9.77 -11.97 -13.70
CA GLU A 341 -9.28 -12.08 -12.32
C GLU A 341 -7.86 -11.55 -12.16
N GLU A 342 -6.99 -11.75 -13.16
CA GLU A 342 -5.61 -11.25 -13.14
C GLU A 342 -5.58 -9.71 -13.16
N ASP A 343 -6.35 -9.09 -14.06
CA ASP A 343 -6.52 -7.64 -14.13
C ASP A 343 -7.08 -7.07 -12.82
N LEU A 344 -8.10 -7.72 -12.24
CA LEU A 344 -8.69 -7.29 -10.97
C LEU A 344 -7.73 -7.43 -9.79
N ASN A 345 -6.90 -8.49 -9.78
CA ASN A 345 -5.87 -8.70 -8.78
C ASN A 345 -4.76 -7.66 -8.89
N GLN A 346 -4.27 -7.40 -10.11
CA GLN A 346 -3.25 -6.39 -10.38
C GLN A 346 -3.73 -4.99 -10.00
N ALA A 347 -4.95 -4.62 -10.40
CA ALA A 347 -5.57 -3.36 -9.99
C ALA A 347 -5.73 -3.26 -8.47
N GLY A 348 -5.96 -4.40 -7.80
CA GLY A 348 -5.96 -4.50 -6.34
C GLY A 348 -4.60 -4.15 -5.74
N TRP A 349 -3.51 -4.72 -6.26
CA TRP A 349 -2.14 -4.43 -5.82
C TRP A 349 -1.79 -2.95 -6.00
N ASP A 350 -2.11 -2.39 -7.16
CA ASP A 350 -1.90 -0.96 -7.45
C ASP A 350 -2.70 -0.07 -6.49
N THR A 351 -3.92 -0.48 -6.15
CA THR A 351 -4.78 0.23 -5.19
C THR A 351 -4.21 0.15 -3.77
N LEU A 352 -3.73 -1.02 -3.35
CA LEU A 352 -3.05 -1.19 -2.05
C LEU A 352 -1.80 -0.31 -1.96
N THR A 353 -0.99 -0.25 -3.02
CA THR A 353 0.17 0.63 -3.11
C THR A 353 -0.24 2.10 -2.93
N LYS A 354 -1.26 2.58 -3.65
CA LYS A 354 -1.79 3.94 -3.50
C LYS A 354 -2.31 4.23 -2.08
N ILE A 355 -2.98 3.26 -1.45
CA ILE A 355 -3.43 3.38 -0.05
C ILE A 355 -2.23 3.55 0.88
N ASN A 356 -1.19 2.74 0.69
CA ASN A 356 0.02 2.78 1.51
C ASN A 356 0.84 4.05 1.26
N ASP A 357 0.83 4.59 0.04
CA ASP A 357 1.45 5.87 -0.27
C ASP A 357 0.84 7.03 0.51
N VAL A 358 -0.49 7.01 0.68
CA VAL A 358 -1.19 7.99 1.51
C VAL A 358 -0.95 7.74 2.99
N ALA A 359 -0.99 6.47 3.43
CA ALA A 359 -0.83 6.10 4.83
C ALA A 359 0.56 6.47 5.36
N PHE A 360 1.61 6.08 4.63
CA PHE A 360 3.02 6.19 5.02
C PHE A 360 3.75 7.38 4.37
N GLU A 361 2.99 8.27 3.74
CA GLU A 361 3.47 9.56 3.22
C GLU A 361 4.54 9.44 2.13
N TRP A 362 4.48 8.39 1.32
CA TRP A 362 5.15 8.41 0.00
C TRP A 362 4.50 9.43 -0.92
N MET A 363 3.21 9.71 -0.70
CA MET A 363 2.49 10.78 -1.39
C MET A 363 2.60 12.11 -0.64
N HIS A 364 2.99 13.17 -1.36
CA HIS A 364 3.04 14.51 -0.80
C HIS A 364 1.67 15.01 -0.29
N MET A 365 1.70 15.79 0.79
CA MET A 365 0.51 16.33 1.47
C MET A 365 -0.43 17.12 0.53
N ILE A 366 0.10 17.79 -0.50
CA ILE A 366 -0.71 18.53 -1.49
C ILE A 366 -1.58 17.55 -2.30
N ALA A 367 -1.02 16.43 -2.75
CA ALA A 367 -1.77 15.40 -3.47
C ALA A 367 -2.80 14.72 -2.56
N ILE A 368 -2.44 14.42 -1.31
CA ILE A 368 -3.38 13.88 -0.31
C ILE A 368 -4.57 14.84 -0.10
N LYS A 369 -4.31 16.16 0.01
CA LYS A 369 -5.36 17.18 0.14
C LYS A 369 -6.30 17.17 -1.08
N LYS A 370 -5.76 17.06 -2.29
CA LYS A 370 -6.53 16.99 -3.55
C LYS A 370 -7.41 15.74 -3.63
N LEU A 371 -6.93 14.59 -3.17
CA LEU A 371 -7.74 13.37 -3.08
C LEU A 371 -8.83 13.51 -2.02
N SER A 372 -8.45 14.01 -0.83
CA SER A 372 -9.37 14.23 0.28
C SER A 372 -10.50 15.21 -0.03
N SER A 373 -10.30 16.19 -0.92
CA SER A 373 -11.35 17.15 -1.28
C SER A 373 -12.42 16.55 -2.21
N ARG A 374 -12.16 15.38 -2.80
CA ARG A 374 -13.11 14.65 -3.64
C ARG A 374 -13.94 13.62 -2.86
N TYR A 375 -13.60 13.42 -1.57
CA TYR A 375 -14.35 12.52 -0.70
C TYR A 375 -15.78 13.02 -0.54
N LYS A 376 -16.72 12.11 -0.75
CA LYS A 376 -18.12 12.24 -0.36
C LYS A 376 -18.51 11.03 0.51
N PRO A 377 -19.19 11.22 1.64
CA PRO A 377 -19.62 10.12 2.50
C PRO A 377 -20.62 9.22 1.78
N HIS A 378 -20.62 7.91 2.07
CA HIS A 378 -21.55 6.95 1.46
C HIS A 378 -23.02 7.35 1.65
N ARG A 379 -23.37 8.04 2.74
CA ARG A 379 -24.74 8.56 3.02
C ARG A 379 -25.15 9.71 2.10
N GLU A 380 -24.21 10.41 1.48
CA GLU A 380 -24.51 11.46 0.51
C GLU A 380 -24.69 10.86 -0.88
N ILE A 381 -23.77 9.98 -1.28
CA ILE A 381 -23.75 9.44 -2.66
C ILE A 381 -24.60 8.18 -2.86
N GLY A 382 -24.89 7.42 -1.80
CA GLY A 382 -25.66 6.18 -1.86
C GLY A 382 -24.94 5.09 -2.64
N ILE A 383 -23.92 4.46 -2.06
CA ILE A 383 -23.16 3.38 -2.73
C ILE A 383 -24.10 2.22 -3.08
N LEU A 384 -24.20 1.88 -4.36
CA LEU A 384 -25.02 0.76 -4.85
C LEU A 384 -24.28 -0.55 -4.62
N ARG A 385 -24.97 -1.59 -4.15
CA ARG A 385 -24.38 -2.93 -3.97
C ARG A 385 -24.03 -3.54 -5.34
N PRO A 386 -22.87 -4.18 -5.52
CA PRO A 386 -22.51 -4.82 -6.79
C PRO A 386 -23.50 -5.92 -7.15
N GLN A 387 -23.91 -5.96 -8.42
CA GLN A 387 -24.87 -6.97 -8.91
C GLN A 387 -24.34 -8.39 -8.74
N GLN A 388 -23.02 -8.61 -8.89
CA GLN A 388 -22.38 -9.92 -8.67
C GLN A 388 -22.46 -10.44 -7.23
N LEU A 389 -22.82 -9.58 -6.26
CA LEU A 389 -23.10 -9.98 -4.88
C LEU A 389 -24.61 -10.14 -4.60
N SER A 390 -25.46 -9.87 -5.60
CA SER A 390 -26.91 -10.05 -5.49
C SER A 390 -27.22 -11.55 -5.51
N GLN A 391 -28.08 -12.01 -4.61
CA GLN A 391 -28.51 -13.41 -4.50
C GLN A 391 -27.37 -14.41 -4.18
N LYS A 392 -26.20 -13.94 -3.77
CA LYS A 392 -25.09 -14.79 -3.33
C LYS A 392 -25.11 -15.00 -1.82
N THR A 393 -24.94 -16.26 -1.42
CA THR A 393 -24.76 -16.69 -0.02
C THR A 393 -23.35 -16.33 0.48
N GLU A 394 -23.17 -16.33 1.80
CA GLU A 394 -21.85 -16.05 2.39
C GLU A 394 -20.81 -17.12 2.02
N GLU A 395 -21.25 -18.37 1.89
CA GLU A 395 -20.42 -19.50 1.47
C GLU A 395 -19.94 -19.35 0.02
N GLU A 396 -20.83 -18.97 -0.90
CA GLU A 396 -20.45 -18.70 -2.30
C GLU A 396 -19.44 -17.55 -2.39
N ILE A 397 -19.66 -16.46 -1.62
CA ILE A 397 -18.69 -15.36 -1.54
C ILE A 397 -17.36 -15.87 -0.97
N ALA A 398 -17.38 -16.70 0.06
CA ALA A 398 -16.17 -17.23 0.68
C ALA A 398 -15.33 -18.13 -0.25
N GLN A 399 -15.95 -18.77 -1.24
CA GLN A 399 -15.26 -19.67 -2.18
C GLN A 399 -14.67 -18.95 -3.41
N ASN A 400 -15.12 -17.72 -3.72
CA ASN A 400 -14.68 -16.97 -4.90
C ASN A 400 -13.93 -15.69 -4.51
N LYS A 401 -12.65 -15.59 -4.90
CA LYS A 401 -11.77 -14.47 -4.53
C LYS A 401 -12.24 -13.11 -5.08
N SER A 402 -12.75 -13.07 -6.30
CA SER A 402 -13.34 -11.86 -6.89
C SER A 402 -14.56 -11.40 -6.11
N LEU A 403 -15.43 -12.31 -5.67
CA LEU A 403 -16.58 -11.98 -4.82
C LEU A 403 -16.14 -11.54 -3.41
N GLN A 404 -15.13 -12.20 -2.81
CA GLN A 404 -14.55 -11.75 -1.54
C GLN A 404 -14.03 -10.32 -1.66
N MET A 405 -13.35 -10.00 -2.76
CA MET A 405 -12.82 -8.67 -3.02
C MET A 405 -13.93 -7.63 -3.16
N ALA A 406 -14.93 -7.90 -4.01
CA ALA A 406 -16.08 -7.03 -4.21
C ALA A 406 -16.83 -6.78 -2.91
N HIS A 407 -17.07 -7.84 -2.13
CA HIS A 407 -17.75 -7.76 -0.84
C HIS A 407 -16.94 -6.95 0.17
N PHE A 408 -15.63 -7.22 0.29
CA PHE A 408 -14.74 -6.49 1.19
C PHE A 408 -14.76 -4.99 0.89
N VAL A 409 -14.52 -4.58 -0.35
CA VAL A 409 -14.47 -3.16 -0.71
C VAL A 409 -15.82 -2.48 -0.50
N TYR A 410 -16.92 -3.13 -0.88
CA TYR A 410 -18.28 -2.62 -0.63
C TYR A 410 -18.51 -2.37 0.86
N VAL A 411 -18.25 -3.36 1.72
CA VAL A 411 -18.41 -3.24 3.18
C VAL A 411 -17.52 -2.13 3.74
N GLN A 412 -16.27 -2.00 3.28
CA GLN A 412 -15.39 -0.93 3.71
C GLN A 412 -15.95 0.44 3.32
N LEU A 413 -16.49 0.63 2.12
CA LEU A 413 -17.10 1.90 1.70
C LEU A 413 -18.36 2.24 2.52
N CYS A 414 -19.16 1.24 2.89
CA CYS A 414 -20.36 1.46 3.70
C CYS A 414 -20.05 1.73 5.19
N THR A 415 -18.97 1.16 5.73
CA THR A 415 -18.69 1.22 7.19
C THR A 415 -17.61 2.22 7.57
N PHE A 416 -16.67 2.52 6.66
CA PHE A 416 -15.57 3.43 6.94
C PHE A 416 -16.01 4.88 6.78
N ILE A 417 -16.11 5.62 7.90
CA ILE A 417 -16.49 7.03 7.94
C ILE A 417 -15.28 7.87 8.38
N PRO A 418 -14.35 8.20 7.45
CA PRO A 418 -13.13 8.91 7.81
C PRO A 418 -13.39 10.38 8.18
N LYS A 419 -12.73 10.85 9.23
CA LYS A 419 -12.74 12.26 9.66
C LYS A 419 -11.47 12.98 9.21
N LYS A 420 -10.32 12.31 9.21
CA LYS A 420 -9.01 12.89 8.89
C LYS A 420 -8.75 12.90 7.37
N LYS A 421 -7.87 13.80 6.93
CA LYS A 421 -7.51 13.98 5.50
C LYS A 421 -6.99 12.70 4.85
N LYS A 422 -6.09 11.97 5.54
CA LYS A 422 -5.57 10.68 5.04
C LYS A 422 -6.68 9.64 4.88
N GLY A 423 -7.55 9.49 5.88
CA GLY A 423 -8.69 8.56 5.80
C GLY A 423 -9.62 8.88 4.64
N LYS A 424 -9.94 10.15 4.42
CA LYS A 424 -10.76 10.61 3.29
C LYS A 424 -10.11 10.33 1.93
N ALA A 425 -8.80 10.54 1.82
CA ALA A 425 -8.06 10.20 0.60
C ALA A 425 -8.04 8.68 0.35
N ILE A 426 -7.81 7.86 1.38
CA ILE A 426 -7.87 6.39 1.30
C ILE A 426 -9.26 5.91 0.87
N TYR A 427 -10.32 6.46 1.46
CA TYR A 427 -11.70 6.15 1.06
C TYR A 427 -11.94 6.48 -0.42
N PHE A 428 -11.49 7.65 -0.89
CA PHE A 428 -11.64 8.02 -2.29
C PHE A 428 -10.88 7.07 -3.24
N ILE A 429 -9.67 6.62 -2.85
CA ILE A 429 -8.92 5.61 -3.60
C ILE A 429 -9.70 4.30 -3.70
N LEU A 430 -10.25 3.80 -2.58
CA LEU A 430 -11.10 2.61 -2.56
C LEU A 430 -12.35 2.78 -3.43
N TYR A 431 -13.00 3.95 -3.37
CA TYR A 431 -14.19 4.22 -4.17
C TYR A 431 -13.90 4.22 -5.67
N ASN A 432 -12.76 4.76 -6.10
CA ASN A 432 -12.36 4.69 -7.51
C ASN A 432 -12.08 3.25 -7.94
N TYR A 433 -11.39 2.46 -7.11
CA TYR A 433 -11.19 1.03 -7.40
C TYR A 433 -12.52 0.29 -7.53
N TYR A 434 -13.45 0.57 -6.62
CA TYR A 434 -14.79 0.02 -6.65
C TYR A 434 -15.55 0.37 -7.93
N LYS A 435 -15.57 1.66 -8.31
CA LYS A 435 -16.25 2.14 -9.52
C LYS A 435 -15.65 1.52 -10.78
N GLN A 436 -14.33 1.53 -10.91
CA GLN A 436 -13.64 1.10 -12.14
C GLN A 436 -13.61 -0.41 -12.32
N TYR A 437 -13.29 -1.17 -11.26
CA TYR A 437 -12.95 -2.59 -11.39
C TYR A 437 -13.98 -3.54 -10.79
N ILE A 438 -14.80 -3.10 -9.83
CA ILE A 438 -15.84 -3.95 -9.23
C ILE A 438 -17.19 -3.75 -9.92
N ILE A 439 -17.58 -2.50 -10.16
CA ILE A 439 -18.84 -2.14 -10.83
C ILE A 439 -18.66 -2.06 -12.35
N GLY A 440 -17.52 -1.53 -12.79
CA GLY A 440 -17.21 -1.26 -14.19
C GLY A 440 -17.70 0.10 -14.65
N ASP A 441 -16.99 0.70 -15.61
CA ASP A 441 -17.24 2.07 -16.08
C ASP A 441 -18.64 2.30 -16.69
N LYS A 442 -19.32 1.22 -17.11
CA LYS A 442 -20.64 1.28 -17.74
C LYS A 442 -21.79 1.31 -16.73
N ASN A 443 -21.54 0.91 -15.48
CA ASN A 443 -22.59 0.75 -14.47
C ASN A 443 -22.47 1.85 -13.41
N PRO A 444 -23.61 2.36 -12.88
CA PRO A 444 -23.58 3.33 -11.80
C PRO A 444 -23.06 2.67 -10.51
N ALA A 445 -22.03 3.25 -9.90
CA ALA A 445 -21.50 2.77 -8.62
C ALA A 445 -22.26 3.35 -7.41
N SER A 446 -23.08 4.39 -7.64
CA SER A 446 -23.81 5.12 -6.62
C SER A 446 -25.14 5.67 -7.14
N CYS A 447 -26.06 6.00 -6.23
CA CYS A 447 -27.31 6.72 -6.55
C CYS A 447 -27.01 8.06 -7.25
N ALA A 448 -25.92 8.73 -6.85
CA ALA A 448 -25.47 9.96 -7.50
C ALA A 448 -25.05 9.72 -8.96
N ASP A 449 -24.30 8.65 -9.24
CA ASP A 449 -23.94 8.27 -10.62
C ASP A 449 -25.19 7.91 -11.43
N PHE A 450 -26.14 7.18 -10.84
CA PHE A 450 -27.39 6.82 -11.50
C PHE A 450 -28.25 8.04 -11.84
N ALA A 451 -28.40 8.97 -10.90
CA ALA A 451 -29.12 10.22 -11.13
C ALA A 451 -28.49 11.05 -12.26
N LEU A 452 -27.15 11.11 -12.32
CA LEU A 452 -26.43 11.79 -13.40
C LEU A 452 -26.73 11.15 -14.75
N LEU A 453 -26.68 9.81 -14.85
CA LEU A 453 -27.00 9.09 -16.09
C LEU A 453 -28.44 9.36 -16.55
N LEU A 454 -29.41 9.41 -15.63
CA LEU A 454 -30.79 9.74 -15.96
C LEU A 454 -30.93 11.19 -16.45
N GLN A 455 -30.25 12.14 -15.83
CA GLN A 455 -30.23 13.54 -16.28
C GLN A 455 -29.64 13.69 -17.69
N GLU A 456 -28.51 13.03 -17.95
CA GLU A 456 -27.86 13.02 -19.27
C GLU A 456 -28.76 12.37 -20.33
N SER A 457 -29.37 11.22 -20.02
CA SER A 457 -30.30 10.54 -20.92
C SER A 457 -31.52 11.40 -21.24
N ARG A 458 -32.10 12.06 -20.23
CA ARG A 458 -33.22 12.99 -20.41
C ARG A 458 -32.83 14.14 -21.34
N GLN A 459 -31.66 14.73 -21.12
CA GLN A 459 -31.17 15.83 -21.96
C GLN A 459 -31.03 15.39 -23.43
N GLN A 460 -30.44 14.22 -23.67
CA GLN A 460 -30.31 13.67 -25.02
C GLN A 460 -31.65 13.36 -25.68
N GLU A 461 -32.63 12.87 -24.91
CA GLU A 461 -33.99 12.64 -25.40
C GLU A 461 -34.66 13.95 -25.82
N MET A 462 -34.54 14.99 -25.00
CA MET A 462 -35.06 16.33 -25.29
C MET A 462 -34.41 16.98 -26.52
N GLU A 463 -33.11 16.77 -26.73
CA GLU A 463 -32.40 17.28 -27.90
C GLU A 463 -32.83 16.59 -29.20
N LYS A 464 -33.27 15.32 -29.11
CA LYS A 464 -33.79 14.56 -30.27
C LYS A 464 -35.23 14.93 -30.60
N ASP A 465 -36.06 15.24 -29.60
CA ASP A 465 -37.46 15.61 -29.79
C ASP A 465 -37.66 17.13 -29.77
N ILE A 466 -37.34 17.76 -30.91
CA ILE A 466 -37.46 19.21 -31.12
C ILE A 466 -38.91 19.67 -30.89
N ALA A 467 -39.90 18.85 -31.29
CA ALA A 467 -41.31 19.19 -31.15
C ALA A 467 -41.71 19.29 -29.67
N ILE A 468 -41.29 18.35 -28.84
CA ILE A 468 -41.49 18.42 -27.38
C ILE A 468 -40.72 19.60 -26.79
N SER A 469 -39.48 19.86 -27.24
CA SER A 469 -38.71 21.01 -26.75
C SER A 469 -39.42 22.33 -27.01
N GLN A 470 -39.92 22.54 -28.23
CA GLN A 470 -40.68 23.74 -28.60
C GLN A 470 -42.03 23.81 -27.87
N ALA A 471 -42.74 22.69 -27.75
CA ALA A 471 -44.01 22.62 -27.03
C ALA A 471 -43.88 22.89 -25.52
N ARG A 472 -42.67 22.74 -24.95
CA ARG A 472 -42.40 23.10 -23.54
C ARG A 472 -42.31 24.60 -23.32
N GLU A 473 -41.80 25.36 -24.30
CA GLU A 473 -41.75 26.83 -24.20
C GLU A 473 -43.14 27.45 -24.19
N THR A 474 -44.12 26.76 -24.79
CA THR A 474 -45.53 27.17 -24.85
C THR A 474 -46.41 26.40 -23.87
N TYR A 475 -45.83 25.76 -22.86
CA TYR A 475 -46.58 24.94 -21.92
C TYR A 475 -47.62 25.75 -21.13
N ILE A 476 -48.86 25.27 -21.15
CA ILE A 476 -49.98 25.82 -20.37
C ILE A 476 -50.32 24.82 -19.25
N PRO A 477 -50.35 25.25 -17.97
CA PRO A 477 -50.70 24.39 -16.85
C PRO A 477 -52.06 23.71 -17.03
N LEU A 478 -52.09 22.38 -16.82
CA LEU A 478 -53.32 21.60 -16.90
C LEU A 478 -54.17 21.82 -15.65
N GLN A 479 -55.47 22.06 -15.85
CA GLN A 479 -56.47 22.03 -14.79
C GLN A 479 -57.00 20.60 -14.64
N ALA A 480 -57.20 20.16 -13.41
CA ALA A 480 -57.74 18.84 -13.07
C ALA A 480 -58.80 18.95 -11.98
N ASN A 481 -59.59 17.88 -11.82
CA ASN A 481 -60.59 17.71 -10.76
C ASN A 481 -60.50 16.26 -10.21
N ASN A 482 -61.18 16.00 -9.09
CA ASN A 482 -61.19 14.67 -8.48
C ASN A 482 -62.29 13.73 -9.03
N TYR A 483 -63.10 14.20 -9.99
CA TYR A 483 -64.28 13.49 -10.47
C TYR A 483 -64.09 13.07 -11.94
N ALA A 484 -64.62 11.92 -12.32
CA ALA A 484 -64.61 11.52 -13.72
C ALA A 484 -65.53 12.47 -14.51
N HIS A 485 -65.01 13.05 -15.60
CA HIS A 485 -65.83 13.88 -16.47
C HIS A 485 -66.95 13.04 -17.10
N MET A 486 -68.21 13.35 -16.76
CA MET A 486 -69.40 12.75 -17.34
C MET A 486 -69.89 13.67 -18.48
N ASP A 487 -69.85 13.19 -19.72
CA ASP A 487 -70.36 13.95 -20.88
C ASP A 487 -71.88 14.13 -20.70
N GLY A 488 -72.32 15.31 -20.22
CA GLY A 488 -73.75 15.64 -20.06
C GLY A 488 -74.12 16.57 -18.91
N ASP A 489 -73.25 16.74 -17.90
CA ASP A 489 -73.50 17.66 -16.77
C ASP A 489 -72.88 19.03 -17.02
N ASN A 490 -73.70 19.99 -17.44
CA ASN A 490 -73.30 21.38 -17.69
C ASN A 490 -73.46 22.30 -16.46
N ASN A 491 -73.78 21.77 -15.28
CA ASN A 491 -74.01 22.59 -14.09
C ASN A 491 -73.44 21.94 -12.83
N GLU A 492 -72.22 22.34 -12.46
CA GLU A 492 -71.92 22.97 -11.17
C GLU A 492 -70.44 23.35 -11.16
N LYS A 493 -70.07 24.31 -10.32
CA LYS A 493 -68.71 24.83 -10.18
C LYS A 493 -67.77 23.73 -9.70
N GLU A 494 -67.33 22.84 -10.59
CA GLU A 494 -66.32 21.86 -10.25
C GLU A 494 -65.07 22.61 -9.82
N ILE A 495 -64.64 22.36 -8.59
CA ILE A 495 -63.44 22.94 -8.03
C ILE A 495 -62.27 22.33 -8.81
N THR A 496 -61.86 23.00 -9.88
CA THR A 496 -60.65 22.64 -10.61
C THR A 496 -59.44 23.14 -9.84
N TYR A 497 -58.35 22.40 -9.94
CA TYR A 497 -57.07 22.76 -9.38
C TYR A 497 -55.97 22.64 -10.44
N ASP A 498 -54.90 23.39 -10.23
CA ASP A 498 -53.67 23.24 -11.00
C ASP A 498 -53.08 21.85 -10.76
N CYS A 499 -53.02 21.04 -11.81
CA CYS A 499 -52.58 19.65 -11.74
C CYS A 499 -51.11 19.55 -11.32
N HIS A 500 -50.25 20.48 -11.76
CA HIS A 500 -48.82 20.47 -11.44
C HIS A 500 -48.60 20.78 -9.95
N GLN A 501 -49.21 21.85 -9.46
CA GLN A 501 -49.16 22.22 -8.05
C GLN A 501 -49.71 21.10 -7.16
N HIS A 502 -50.83 20.47 -7.57
CA HIS A 502 -51.41 19.36 -6.84
C HIS A 502 -50.48 18.13 -6.75
N VAL A 503 -49.78 17.79 -7.83
CA VAL A 503 -48.76 16.72 -7.81
C VAL A 503 -47.61 17.09 -6.89
N ILE A 504 -47.09 18.31 -6.96
CA ILE A 504 -45.98 18.76 -6.10
C ILE A 504 -46.39 18.72 -4.62
N GLU A 505 -47.61 19.14 -4.29
CA GLU A 505 -48.16 19.06 -2.93
C GLU A 505 -48.37 17.61 -2.47
N PHE A 506 -48.81 16.73 -3.35
CA PHE A 506 -48.96 15.31 -3.08
C PHE A 506 -47.61 14.63 -2.78
N LEU A 507 -46.57 15.02 -3.52
CA LEU A 507 -45.20 14.51 -3.37
C LEU A 507 -44.50 15.09 -2.13
N LYS A 508 -44.85 16.30 -1.68
CA LYS A 508 -44.35 16.84 -0.40
C LYS A 508 -44.74 15.91 0.75
N GLU A 509 -43.74 15.46 1.51
CA GLU A 509 -43.98 14.74 2.76
C GLU A 509 -44.49 15.74 3.80
N LYS A 510 -45.69 15.49 4.36
CA LYS A 510 -46.11 16.17 5.59
C LYS A 510 -45.19 15.69 6.70
N LYS A 511 -44.25 16.53 7.12
CA LYS A 511 -43.46 16.31 8.34
C LYS A 511 -44.36 16.52 9.54
N ASP A 512 -44.98 15.46 10.04
CA ASP A 512 -45.58 15.50 11.38
C ASP A 512 -44.45 15.35 12.41
N GLU A 513 -44.17 16.43 13.15
CA GLU A 513 -43.05 16.58 14.11
C GLU A 513 -43.07 15.60 15.30
N LYS A 514 -44.03 14.68 15.37
CA LYS A 514 -44.20 13.73 16.50
C LYS A 514 -43.69 12.30 16.25
N GLN A 515 -43.06 12.02 15.11
CA GLN A 515 -42.64 10.66 14.73
C GLN A 515 -41.12 10.48 14.53
N GLU A 516 -40.27 11.42 14.94
CA GLU A 516 -38.82 11.32 14.70
C GLU A 516 -38.10 10.22 15.50
N GLU A 517 -38.71 9.63 16.54
CA GLU A 517 -38.03 8.63 17.39
C GLU A 517 -38.29 7.14 17.04
N LYS A 518 -39.07 6.81 16.00
CA LYS A 518 -39.35 5.39 15.65
C LYS A 518 -38.97 4.97 14.22
N ILE A 519 -38.17 5.77 13.52
CA ILE A 519 -38.00 5.66 12.06
C ILE A 519 -36.80 4.79 11.62
N GLU A 520 -35.95 4.30 12.53
CA GLU A 520 -34.69 3.63 12.12
C GLU A 520 -34.80 2.15 11.68
N GLN A 521 -35.98 1.51 11.64
CA GLN A 521 -36.07 0.11 11.17
C GLN A 521 -37.13 -0.23 10.12
N GLN A 522 -37.93 0.70 9.61
CA GLN A 522 -38.90 0.39 8.55
C GLN A 522 -39.38 1.65 7.80
N GLN A 523 -38.49 2.34 7.09
CA GLN A 523 -38.92 3.30 6.07
C GLN A 523 -39.36 2.55 4.81
N LEU A 524 -40.52 1.89 4.88
CA LEU A 524 -41.37 1.79 3.70
C LEU A 524 -41.81 3.22 3.40
N TYR A 525 -41.25 3.84 2.35
CA TYR A 525 -41.96 4.95 1.70
C TYR A 525 -43.39 4.48 1.49
N LYS A 526 -44.36 5.10 2.18
CA LYS A 526 -45.77 4.80 2.00
C LYS A 526 -46.03 5.03 0.52
N ARG A 527 -46.19 3.95 -0.26
CA ARG A 527 -46.29 4.01 -1.72
C ARG A 527 -47.48 4.91 -2.05
N LYS A 528 -47.20 6.14 -2.43
CA LYS A 528 -48.17 7.13 -2.86
C LYS A 528 -48.35 6.93 -4.35
N VAL A 529 -49.55 6.53 -4.76
CA VAL A 529 -49.90 6.38 -6.17
C VAL A 529 -50.91 7.47 -6.51
N MET A 530 -50.61 8.24 -7.54
CA MET A 530 -51.54 9.17 -8.15
C MET A 530 -51.77 8.73 -9.60
N ILE A 531 -53.04 8.66 -9.99
CA ILE A 531 -53.43 8.32 -11.35
C ILE A 531 -54.00 9.60 -11.98
N ILE A 532 -53.41 10.03 -13.08
CA ILE A 532 -53.87 11.19 -13.85
C ILE A 532 -54.46 10.66 -15.16
N GLN A 533 -55.75 10.89 -15.38
CA GLN A 533 -56.48 10.47 -16.58
C GLN A 533 -56.86 11.69 -17.42
N GLY A 534 -56.93 11.52 -18.74
CA GLY A 534 -57.40 12.58 -19.65
C GLY A 534 -57.56 12.08 -21.08
N LYS A 535 -58.44 12.73 -21.87
CA LYS A 535 -58.72 12.41 -23.28
C LYS A 535 -57.46 12.53 -24.16
N SER A 536 -57.42 11.89 -25.32
CA SER A 536 -56.30 12.06 -26.27
C SER A 536 -56.13 13.55 -26.64
N GLY A 537 -54.90 13.99 -26.85
CA GLY A 537 -54.60 15.40 -27.14
C GLY A 537 -54.68 16.36 -25.95
N SER A 538 -55.03 15.92 -24.74
CA SER A 538 -55.16 16.78 -23.55
C SER A 538 -53.84 17.32 -22.97
N GLY A 539 -52.73 17.26 -23.71
CA GLY A 539 -51.43 17.79 -23.27
C GLY A 539 -50.68 16.98 -22.20
N LYS A 540 -51.14 15.77 -21.82
CA LYS A 540 -50.53 14.93 -20.77
C LYS A 540 -49.03 14.73 -20.92
N SER A 541 -48.56 14.47 -22.15
CA SER A 541 -47.13 14.24 -22.41
C SER A 541 -46.28 15.47 -22.10
N ILE A 542 -46.74 16.66 -22.50
CA ILE A 542 -46.04 17.92 -22.23
C ILE A 542 -46.07 18.23 -20.72
N PHE A 543 -47.22 18.01 -20.06
CA PHE A 543 -47.33 18.10 -18.61
C PHE A 543 -46.32 17.20 -17.90
N CYS A 544 -46.21 15.93 -18.29
CA CYS A 544 -45.24 14.99 -17.69
C CYS A 544 -43.79 15.49 -17.85
N ARG A 545 -43.43 16.07 -19.00
CA ARG A 545 -42.09 16.63 -19.23
C ARG A 545 -41.82 17.89 -18.42
N HIS A 546 -42.82 18.74 -18.25
CA HIS A 546 -42.72 19.94 -17.41
C HIS A 546 -42.61 19.58 -15.92
N LEU A 547 -43.39 18.58 -15.47
CA LEU A 547 -43.30 18.04 -14.13
C LEU A 547 -41.92 17.41 -13.89
N GLU A 548 -41.45 16.56 -14.81
CA GLU A 548 -40.12 15.94 -14.75
C GLU A 548 -39.00 16.98 -14.58
N GLU A 549 -39.01 18.05 -15.38
CA GLU A 549 -38.06 19.14 -15.23
C GLU A 549 -38.11 19.79 -13.86
N THR A 550 -39.32 20.08 -13.38
CA THR A 550 -39.51 20.70 -12.06
C THR A 550 -38.94 19.80 -10.96
N LEU A 551 -39.19 18.51 -11.04
CA LEU A 551 -38.65 17.53 -10.09
C LEU A 551 -37.13 17.46 -10.14
N TRP A 552 -36.53 17.47 -11.35
CA TRP A 552 -35.08 17.49 -11.50
C TRP A 552 -34.42 18.78 -11.03
N ASN A 553 -35.03 19.94 -11.29
CA ASN A 553 -34.53 21.23 -10.83
C ASN A 553 -34.55 21.34 -9.29
N ASN A 554 -35.49 20.65 -8.66
CA ASN A 554 -35.61 20.57 -7.21
C ASN A 554 -34.79 19.42 -6.58
N TYR A 555 -34.35 18.45 -7.38
CA TYR A 555 -33.58 17.31 -6.90
C TYR A 555 -32.20 17.76 -6.41
N LYS A 556 -31.93 17.52 -5.13
CA LYS A 556 -30.59 17.66 -4.58
C LYS A 556 -29.92 16.30 -4.67
N SER A 557 -28.64 16.25 -5.04
CA SER A 557 -27.84 15.01 -5.08
C SER A 557 -27.58 14.44 -3.67
N ASP A 558 -28.64 14.14 -2.95
CA ASP A 558 -28.68 13.51 -1.63
C ASP A 558 -29.33 12.14 -1.81
N SER A 559 -28.61 11.08 -1.45
CA SER A 559 -29.09 9.70 -1.58
C SER A 559 -30.38 9.39 -0.83
N LYS A 560 -30.80 10.26 0.10
CA LYS A 560 -32.09 10.15 0.80
C LYS A 560 -33.27 10.66 -0.01
N GLN A 561 -33.05 11.48 -1.04
CA GLN A 561 -34.15 11.97 -1.87
C GLN A 561 -34.54 10.93 -2.92
N PRO A 562 -35.85 10.73 -3.17
CA PRO A 562 -36.31 9.96 -4.31
C PRO A 562 -35.75 10.55 -5.62
N ILE A 563 -35.21 9.69 -6.47
CA ILE A 563 -34.71 10.09 -7.79
C ILE A 563 -35.91 10.22 -8.74
N PRO A 564 -36.13 11.40 -9.37
CA PRO A 564 -37.16 11.53 -10.39
C PRO A 564 -36.88 10.57 -11.56
N PHE A 565 -37.88 9.79 -11.96
CA PHE A 565 -37.77 8.89 -13.10
C PHE A 565 -39.09 8.88 -13.87
N THR A 566 -39.01 9.12 -15.18
CA THR A 566 -40.15 9.02 -16.09
C THR A 566 -39.95 7.85 -17.04
N PHE A 567 -41.04 7.16 -17.34
CA PHE A 567 -41.08 6.11 -18.33
C PHE A 567 -42.29 6.35 -19.22
N HIS A 568 -42.09 6.38 -20.53
CA HIS A 568 -43.16 6.47 -21.53
C HIS A 568 -43.37 5.09 -22.12
N PHE A 569 -44.59 4.58 -22.06
CA PHE A 569 -45.00 3.31 -22.67
C PHE A 569 -45.46 3.52 -24.10
#